data_AF-A0A7S1RU69-F1
#
_entry.id   AF-A0A7S1RU69-F1
#
_cell.length_a   1.000
_cell.length_b   1.000
_cell.length_c   1.000
_cell.angle_alpha   90.00
_cell.angle_beta   90.00
_cell.angle_gamma   90.00
#
_symmetry.space_group_name_H-M   'P 1'
#
loop_
_entity.id
_entity.type
_entity.pdbx_description
1 polymer ?
#
loop_
_entity_poly.entity_id
_entity_poly.type
_entity_poly.pdbx_seq_one_letter_code
_entity_poly.pdbx_strand_id
1 'polypeptide(L)'
;PSVEELCGGSFSVADVGDYFPGTQCRVCSLQAPTESALQAGMLRMLSIALQSGDCIATPNGDYHFICILPAKSVAMMLGPKGVNMKQLEGESGVHVHIEGDALGYSTGLGPS
;
A
#
# COMPACT_ATOMS: atom_id res chain seq x y z
N PRO A 1 -8.31 -2.42 19.49
CA PRO A 1 -7.47 -1.22 19.51
C PRO A 1 -7.50 -0.46 18.18
N SER A 2 -7.41 0.86 18.24
CA SER A 2 -7.24 1.75 17.09
C SER A 2 -5.87 1.56 16.46
N VAL A 3 -5.66 2.13 15.26
CA VAL A 3 -4.34 2.11 14.61
C VAL A 3 -3.32 2.88 15.46
N GLU A 4 -3.73 4.04 16.02
CA GLU A 4 -2.90 4.90 16.87
C GLU A 4 -2.50 4.23 18.18
N GLU A 5 -3.43 3.52 18.82
CA GLU A 5 -3.16 2.77 20.06
C GLU A 5 -2.11 1.67 19.85
N LEU A 6 -2.06 1.06 18.66
CA LEU A 6 -1.10 0.01 18.33
C LEU A 6 0.26 0.56 17.90
N CYS A 7 0.28 1.68 17.19
CA CYS A 7 1.53 2.24 16.67
C CYS A 7 2.20 3.22 17.64
N GLY A 8 1.51 3.69 18.68
CA GLY A 8 2.04 4.69 19.62
C GLY A 8 2.51 5.98 18.94
N GLY A 9 1.96 6.27 17.75
CA GLY A 9 2.33 7.38 16.87
C GLY A 9 1.10 8.00 16.23
N SER A 10 1.27 8.67 15.09
CA SER A 10 0.18 9.38 14.41
C SER A 10 -0.36 8.58 13.23
N PHE A 11 -1.69 8.59 13.07
CA PHE A 11 -2.37 8.07 11.90
C PHE A 11 -3.26 9.18 11.32
N SER A 12 -3.16 9.43 10.02
CA SER A 12 -4.00 10.39 9.32
C SER A 12 -4.55 9.79 8.04
N VAL A 13 -5.74 10.25 7.64
CA VAL A 13 -6.37 9.89 6.37
C VAL A 13 -6.62 11.19 5.62
N ALA A 14 -6.38 11.18 4.30
CA ALA A 14 -6.71 12.30 3.44
C ALA A 14 -8.18 12.72 3.59
N ASP A 15 -8.45 14.00 3.37
CA ASP A 15 -9.79 14.56 3.52
C ASP A 15 -10.79 13.92 2.55
N VAL A 16 -12.08 14.04 2.85
CA VAL A 16 -13.12 13.55 1.95
C VAL A 16 -13.08 14.37 0.66
N GLY A 17 -12.96 13.68 -0.48
CA GLY A 17 -12.75 14.30 -1.79
C GLY A 17 -11.29 14.37 -2.23
N ASP A 18 -10.34 14.16 -1.31
CA ASP A 18 -8.91 14.05 -1.62
C ASP A 18 -8.53 12.58 -1.85
N TYR A 19 -8.81 12.13 -3.07
CA TYR A 19 -8.54 10.76 -3.50
C TYR A 19 -7.19 10.63 -4.16
N PHE A 20 -6.57 9.46 -4.01
CA PHE A 20 -5.42 9.10 -4.80
C PHE A 20 -5.80 9.18 -6.30
N PRO A 21 -5.00 9.86 -7.14
CA PRO A 21 -5.38 10.17 -8.52
C PRO A 21 -5.85 8.95 -9.30
N GLY A 22 -6.98 9.08 -10.02
CA GLY A 22 -7.55 7.99 -10.81
C GLY A 22 -8.28 6.92 -10.01
N THR A 23 -8.44 7.08 -8.69
CA THR A 23 -9.13 6.12 -7.81
C THR A 23 -10.19 6.79 -6.94
N GLN A 24 -10.98 6.00 -6.22
CA GLN A 24 -11.81 6.45 -5.09
C GLN A 24 -11.16 6.12 -3.73
N CYS A 25 -9.86 5.79 -3.74
CA CYS A 25 -9.12 5.46 -2.54
C CYS A 25 -8.57 6.73 -1.89
N ARG A 26 -8.63 6.83 -0.56
CA ARG A 26 -7.98 7.92 0.18
C ARG A 26 -6.60 7.47 0.65
N VAL A 27 -5.66 8.41 0.69
CA VAL A 27 -4.31 8.12 1.19
C VAL A 27 -4.31 8.11 2.71
N CYS A 28 -3.78 7.04 3.29
CA CYS A 28 -3.55 6.93 4.73
C CYS A 28 -2.05 7.09 5.02
N SER A 29 -1.71 7.90 6.02
CA SER A 29 -0.33 8.07 6.50
C SER A 29 -0.22 7.56 7.93
N LEU A 30 0.79 6.73 8.17
CA LEU A 30 1.07 6.14 9.47
C LEU A 30 2.52 6.43 9.84
N GLN A 31 2.71 7.06 10.99
CA GLN A 31 4.02 7.26 11.59
C GLN A 31 4.07 6.55 12.94
N ALA A 32 5.20 5.91 13.23
CA ALA A 32 5.43 5.22 14.48
C ALA A 32 6.88 5.42 14.95
N PRO A 33 7.15 5.40 16.26
CA PRO A 33 8.49 5.62 16.81
C PRO A 33 9.42 4.41 16.65
N THR A 34 8.88 3.22 16.35
CA THR A 34 9.66 1.98 16.16
C THR A 34 9.14 1.18 14.98
N GLU A 35 10.00 0.34 14.40
CA GLU A 35 9.64 -0.58 13.30
C GLU A 35 8.52 -1.54 13.70
N SER A 36 8.60 -2.11 14.90
CA SER A 36 7.57 -3.03 15.42
C SER A 36 6.22 -2.35 15.56
N ALA A 37 6.18 -1.09 16.00
CA ALA A 37 4.95 -0.33 16.14
C ALA A 37 4.37 0.06 14.77
N LEU A 38 5.22 0.40 13.79
CA LEU A 38 4.81 0.62 12.41
C LEU A 38 4.16 -0.63 11.81
N GLN A 39 4.80 -1.78 11.98
CA GLN A 39 4.29 -3.06 11.49
C GLN A 39 2.94 -3.43 12.14
N ALA A 40 2.80 -3.23 13.45
CA ALA A 40 1.55 -3.47 14.16
C ALA A 40 0.41 -2.58 13.63
N GLY A 41 0.68 -1.29 13.39
CA GLY A 41 -0.29 -0.36 12.80
C GLY A 41 -0.67 -0.75 11.37
N MET A 42 0.30 -1.15 10.53
CA MET A 42 0.04 -1.63 9.16
C MET A 42 -0.86 -2.88 9.14
N LEU A 43 -0.59 -3.87 10.00
CA LEU A 43 -1.42 -5.07 10.12
C LEU A 43 -2.84 -4.74 10.57
N ARG A 44 -3.01 -3.75 11.45
CA ARG A 44 -4.33 -3.28 11.86
C ARG A 44 -5.08 -2.61 10.71
N MET A 45 -4.41 -1.77 9.92
CA MET A 45 -5.00 -1.16 8.72
C MET A 45 -5.46 -2.21 7.73
N LEU A 46 -4.62 -3.22 7.45
CA LEU A 46 -4.99 -4.35 6.59
C LEU A 46 -6.21 -5.08 7.13
N SER A 47 -6.26 -5.34 8.44
CA SER A 47 -7.42 -5.99 9.09
C SER A 47 -8.70 -5.18 8.92
N ILE A 48 -8.63 -3.85 8.98
CA ILE A 48 -9.79 -2.96 8.76
C ILE A 48 -10.23 -3.01 7.30
N ALA A 49 -9.28 -2.95 6.36
CA ALA A 49 -9.58 -3.07 4.93
C ALA A 49 -10.31 -4.38 4.61
N LEU A 50 -9.84 -5.51 5.17
CA LEU A 50 -10.48 -6.82 5.02
C LEU A 50 -11.89 -6.88 5.62
N GLN A 51 -12.17 -6.12 6.69
CA GLN A 51 -13.50 -6.06 7.31
C GLN A 51 -14.50 -5.20 6.52
N SER A 52 -14.01 -4.25 5.71
CA SER A 52 -14.88 -3.35 4.93
C SER A 52 -15.59 -4.04 3.76
N GLY A 53 -15.02 -5.12 3.23
CA GLY A 53 -15.49 -5.78 2.02
C GLY A 53 -15.07 -5.09 0.71
N ASP A 54 -14.55 -3.87 0.76
CA ASP A 54 -14.12 -3.09 -0.42
C ASP A 54 -12.83 -3.62 -1.07
N CYS A 55 -12.11 -4.50 -0.37
CA CYS A 55 -10.95 -5.20 -0.91
C CYS A 55 -11.32 -6.41 -1.79
N ILE A 56 -12.60 -6.74 -1.98
CA ILE A 56 -13.04 -7.79 -2.92
C ILE A 56 -13.13 -7.15 -4.30
N ALA A 57 -12.21 -7.47 -5.21
CA ALA A 57 -12.08 -6.73 -6.45
C ALA A 57 -12.35 -7.53 -7.72
N THR A 58 -12.47 -8.86 -7.65
CA THR A 58 -12.74 -9.65 -8.86
C THR A 58 -14.11 -10.32 -8.81
N PRO A 59 -14.77 -10.52 -9.97
CA PRO A 59 -15.95 -11.37 -10.09
C PRO A 59 -15.75 -12.81 -9.56
N ASN A 60 -14.50 -13.23 -9.38
CA ASN A 60 -14.11 -14.55 -8.88
C ASN A 60 -13.97 -14.58 -7.35
N GLY A 61 -14.13 -13.43 -6.66
CA GLY A 61 -14.00 -13.32 -5.21
C GLY A 61 -12.57 -13.11 -4.72
N ASP A 62 -11.63 -12.72 -5.58
CA ASP A 62 -10.26 -12.44 -5.18
C ASP A 62 -10.15 -11.10 -4.44
N TYR A 63 -9.26 -11.05 -3.46
CA TYR A 63 -8.93 -9.84 -2.73
C TYR A 63 -7.86 -9.05 -3.48
N HIS A 64 -8.05 -7.73 -3.61
CA HIS A 64 -7.07 -6.82 -4.18
C HIS A 64 -6.68 -5.77 -3.16
N PHE A 65 -5.37 -5.54 -3.07
CA PHE A 65 -4.77 -4.56 -2.19
C PHE A 65 -3.77 -3.73 -2.99
N ILE A 66 -3.90 -2.41 -2.91
CA ILE A 66 -3.03 -1.45 -3.58
C ILE A 66 -2.26 -0.67 -2.51
N CYS A 67 -0.96 -0.50 -2.69
CA CYS A 67 -0.14 0.35 -1.83
C CYS A 67 0.86 1.17 -2.64
N ILE A 68 1.23 2.34 -2.10
CA ILE A 68 2.23 3.22 -2.67
C ILE A 68 3.52 3.02 -1.88
N LEU A 69 4.60 2.74 -2.60
CA LEU A 69 5.90 2.47 -2.00
C LEU A 69 6.98 3.38 -2.64
N PRO A 70 8.02 3.77 -1.87
CA PRO A 70 9.19 4.42 -2.44
C PRO A 70 9.80 3.58 -3.58
N ALA A 71 10.29 4.23 -4.64
CA ALA A 71 10.88 3.55 -5.80
C ALA A 71 11.99 2.55 -5.42
N LYS A 72 12.80 2.89 -4.41
CA LYS A 72 13.82 1.98 -3.87
C LYS A 72 13.22 0.71 -3.28
N SER A 73 12.11 0.81 -2.56
CA SER A 73 11.38 -0.34 -2.00
C SER A 73 10.81 -1.23 -3.10
N VAL A 74 10.24 -0.63 -4.15
CA VAL A 74 9.75 -1.37 -5.33
C VAL A 74 10.90 -2.11 -6.02
N ALA A 75 12.06 -1.47 -6.22
CA ALA A 75 13.23 -2.10 -6.81
C ALA A 75 13.77 -3.28 -5.98
N MET A 76 13.76 -3.16 -4.64
CA MET A 76 14.15 -4.27 -3.75
C MET A 76 13.14 -5.42 -3.78
N MET A 77 11.84 -5.13 -3.86
CA MET A 77 10.77 -6.12 -3.98
C MET A 77 10.87 -6.88 -5.31
N LEU A 78 11.22 -6.19 -6.40
CA LEU A 78 11.51 -6.82 -7.69
C LEU A 78 12.76 -7.72 -7.61
N GLY A 79 13.86 -7.19 -7.08
CA GLY A 79 15.16 -7.86 -7.06
C GLY A 79 15.79 -8.00 -8.46
N PRO A 80 17.04 -8.49 -8.54
CA PRO A 80 17.73 -8.67 -9.81
C PRO A 80 16.94 -9.59 -10.75
N LYS A 81 16.65 -9.11 -11.96
CA LYS A 81 15.87 -9.85 -12.98
C LYS A 81 14.49 -10.34 -12.47
N GLY A 82 13.90 -9.68 -11.47
CA GLY A 82 12.59 -10.03 -10.92
C GLY A 82 12.59 -11.26 -10.01
N VAL A 83 13.75 -11.73 -9.53
CA VAL A 83 13.87 -12.97 -8.74
C VAL A 83 13.05 -12.88 -7.44
N ASN A 84 13.12 -11.78 -6.72
CA ASN A 84 12.42 -11.62 -5.44
C ASN A 84 10.91 -11.60 -5.65
N MET A 85 10.42 -10.94 -6.71
CA MET A 85 9.00 -10.92 -7.05
C MET A 85 8.46 -12.32 -7.37
N LYS A 86 9.17 -13.07 -8.21
CA LYS A 86 8.77 -14.44 -8.57
C LYS A 86 8.73 -15.36 -7.36
N GLN A 87 9.69 -15.19 -6.45
CA GLN A 87 9.71 -15.92 -5.19
C GLN A 87 8.50 -15.55 -4.32
N LEU A 88 8.21 -14.26 -4.17
CA LEU A 88 7.04 -13.77 -3.42
C LEU A 88 5.73 -14.34 -3.97
N GLU A 89 5.50 -14.25 -5.28
CA GLU A 89 4.31 -14.82 -5.92
C GLU A 89 4.24 -16.35 -5.76
N GLY A 90 5.38 -17.04 -5.90
CA GLY A 90 5.45 -18.49 -5.75
C GLY A 90 5.18 -18.98 -4.31
N GLU A 91 5.64 -18.25 -3.30
CA GLU A 91 5.47 -18.63 -1.89
C GLU A 91 4.08 -18.27 -1.35
N SER A 92 3.51 -17.14 -1.79
CA SER A 92 2.25 -16.63 -1.26
C SER A 92 1.03 -16.94 -2.11
N GLY A 93 1.22 -17.29 -3.39
CA GLY A 93 0.14 -17.47 -4.36
C GLY A 93 -0.51 -16.17 -4.81
N VAL A 94 -0.01 -15.01 -4.36
CA VAL A 94 -0.52 -13.71 -4.81
C VAL A 94 -0.02 -13.41 -6.22
N HIS A 95 -0.74 -12.53 -6.92
CA HIS A 95 -0.26 -11.91 -8.14
C HIS A 95 0.04 -10.44 -7.87
N VAL A 96 1.23 -9.98 -8.25
CA VAL A 96 1.65 -8.59 -8.02
C VAL A 96 1.76 -7.86 -9.34
N HIS A 97 1.00 -6.78 -9.47
CA HIS A 97 1.12 -5.83 -10.56
C HIS A 97 1.82 -4.56 -10.06
N ILE A 98 2.83 -4.10 -10.80
CA ILE A 98 3.44 -2.77 -10.58
C ILE A 98 2.99 -1.90 -11.74
N GLU A 99 2.23 -0.86 -11.41
CA GLU A 99 1.84 0.14 -12.38
C GLU A 99 3.09 0.89 -12.90
N GLY A 100 3.32 0.85 -14.22
CA GLY A 100 4.51 1.42 -14.86
C GLY A 100 4.52 2.94 -14.96
N ASP A 101 3.33 3.56 -14.95
CA ASP A 101 3.11 5.01 -15.02
C ASP A 101 2.66 5.62 -13.66
N ALA A 102 2.68 4.82 -12.60
CA ALA A 102 1.78 4.95 -11.44
C ALA A 102 1.76 6.26 -10.66
N LEU A 103 2.69 7.20 -10.86
CA LEU A 103 2.82 8.35 -9.97
C LEU A 103 3.12 9.70 -10.64
N GLY A 104 3.24 9.80 -11.96
CA GLY A 104 3.47 11.11 -12.63
C GLY A 104 4.75 11.86 -12.20
N TYR A 105 5.63 11.25 -11.39
CA TYR A 105 6.95 11.78 -11.05
C TYR A 105 7.99 11.25 -12.06
N SER A 106 7.81 11.57 -13.34
CA SER A 106 8.88 11.47 -14.33
C SER A 106 9.27 12.87 -14.79
N THR A 107 10.55 13.20 -14.57
CA THR A 107 11.27 14.37 -15.08
C THR A 107 10.81 15.77 -14.62
N GLY A 108 11.11 16.11 -13.37
CA GLY A 108 11.74 17.41 -13.06
C GLY A 108 10.96 18.72 -13.26
N LEU A 109 9.63 18.73 -13.39
CA LEU A 109 8.85 19.97 -13.35
C LEU A 109 7.65 19.77 -12.41
N GLY A 110 7.54 20.67 -11.42
CA GLY A 110 6.37 20.76 -10.54
C GLY A 110 5.09 21.14 -11.31
N PRO A 111 3.95 21.27 -10.61
CA PRO A 111 2.66 21.44 -11.27
C PRO A 111 2.60 22.79 -11.99
N SER A 112 2.19 22.73 -13.26
CA SER A 112 1.81 23.87 -14.10
C SER A 112 0.49 24.48 -13.71
#